data_AF-A0A9D6YBA8-F1
#
_entry.id   AF-A0A9D6YBA8-F1
#
_cell.length_a   1.000
_cell.length_b   1.000
_cell.length_c   1.000
_cell.angle_alpha   90.00
_cell.angle_beta   90.00
_cell.angle_gamma   90.00
#
_symmetry.space_group_name_H-M   'P 1'
#
loop_
_entity.id
_entity.type
_entity.pdbx_description
1 polymer ?
#
loop_
_entity_poly.entity_id
_entity_poly.type
_entity_poly.pdbx_seq_one_letter_code
_entity_poly.pdbx_strand_id
1 'polypeptide(L)' 'MELTTVRIEVCGIYCATANSTEVIVATTEQGRGIVGVIDGFVPNGVESEEEIAWRKDYLLHVVGYRK' A
#
# COMPACT_ATOMS: atom_id res chain seq x y z
N MET A 1 -16.54 -4.37 15.59
CA MET A 1 -15.48 -3.93 14.67
C MET A 1 -15.24 -2.46 14.97
N GLU A 2 -14.33 -2.17 15.90
CA GLU A 2 -13.82 -0.81 16.07
C GLU A 2 -13.10 -0.44 14.78
N LEU A 3 -13.63 0.56 14.08
CA LEU A 3 -12.98 1.16 12.94
C LEU A 3 -11.60 1.64 13.37
N THR A 4 -10.61 1.30 12.55
CA THR A 4 -9.20 1.67 12.58
C THR A 4 -9.02 3.14 12.96
N THR A 5 -8.99 3.42 14.26
CA THR A 5 -8.85 4.79 14.75
C THR A 5 -7.37 5.09 14.74
N VAL A 6 -6.94 5.78 13.69
CA VAL A 6 -5.69 6.54 13.70
C VAL A 6 -5.75 7.40 14.96
N ARG A 7 -4.91 7.08 15.96
CA ARG A 7 -4.90 7.78 17.25
C ARG A 7 -4.54 9.25 17.02
N ILE A 8 -4.92 10.13 17.94
CA ILE A 8 -4.74 11.58 17.75
C ILE A 8 -3.26 11.97 17.55
N GLU A 9 -2.34 11.13 18.02
CA GLU A 9 -0.89 11.30 17.90
C GLU A 9 -0.34 10.79 16.56
N VAL A 10 -1.12 10.04 15.78
CA VAL A 10 -0.67 9.50 14.49
C VAL A 10 -0.85 10.56 13.43
N CYS A 11 0.28 11.16 13.02
CA CYS A 11 0.31 12.22 12.01
C CYS A 11 0.29 11.69 10.56
N GLY A 12 0.58 10.41 10.33
CA GLY A 12 0.57 9.82 8.98
C GLY A 12 0.93 8.33 8.94
N ILE A 13 0.39 7.62 7.95
CA ILE A 13 0.76 6.25 7.59
C ILE A 13 1.36 6.31 6.18
N TYR A 14 2.66 6.00 6.06
CA TYR A 14 3.39 6.12 4.79
C TYR A 14 3.35 4.83 3.96
N CYS A 15 3.28 3.67 4.60
CA CYS A 15 3.26 2.37 3.95
C CYS A 15 2.58 1.31 4.83
N ALA A 16 1.82 0.40 4.23
CA ALA A 16 1.21 -0.75 4.88
C ALA A 16 1.16 -1.92 3.89
N THR A 17 2.28 -2.63 3.74
CA THR A 17 2.49 -3.62 2.69
C THR A 17 3.27 -4.83 3.20
N ALA A 18 3.17 -5.93 2.45
CA ALA A 18 4.03 -7.09 2.60
C ALA A 18 5.09 -7.18 1.47
N ASN A 19 5.10 -6.20 0.55
CA ASN A 19 6.08 -6.12 -0.54
C ASN A 19 7.47 -5.70 -0.03
N SER A 20 8.52 -5.99 -0.82
CA SER A 20 9.83 -5.37 -0.63
C SER A 20 9.68 -3.85 -0.63
N THR A 21 10.19 -3.19 0.41
CA THR A 21 9.92 -1.77 0.66
C THR A 21 11.17 -1.02 1.08
N GLU A 22 11.35 0.18 0.53
CA GLU A 22 12.41 1.11 0.90
C GLU A 22 11.84 2.45 1.39
N VAL A 23 12.58 3.13 2.26
CA VAL A 23 12.21 4.46 2.79
C VAL A 23 13.26 5.48 2.37
N ILE A 24 12.81 6.55 1.71
CA ILE A 24 13.66 7.66 1.31
C ILE A 24 13.74 8.63 2.50
N VAL A 25 14.95 8.79 3.05
CA VAL A 25 15.22 9.64 4.21
C VAL A 25 16.07 10.84 3.80
N ALA A 26 15.56 12.04 4.00
CA ALA A 26 16.36 13.26 3.92
C ALA A 26 17.05 13.51 5.25
N THR A 27 18.30 13.98 5.19
CA THR A 27 19.08 14.38 6.35
C THR A 27 19.53 15.82 6.18
N THR A 28 19.35 16.64 7.21
CA THR A 28 19.81 18.02 7.31
C THR A 28 20.63 18.20 8.59
N GLU A 29 21.20 19.38 8.81
CA GLU A 29 21.89 19.71 10.06
C GLU A 29 20.97 19.60 11.30
N GLN A 30 19.65 19.81 11.13
CA GLN A 30 18.68 19.74 12.22
C GLN A 30 18.26 18.28 12.53
N GLY A 31 18.27 17.37 11.55
CA GLY A 31 17.82 16.00 11.76
C GLY A 31 17.43 15.24 10.50
N ARG A 32 16.54 14.26 10.64
CA ARG A 32 16.10 13.36 9.56
C ARG A 32 14.58 13.42 9.38
N GLY A 33 14.13 13.29 8.14
CA GLY A 33 12.72 13.24 7.78
C GLY A 33 12.44 12.20 6.70
N ILE A 34 11.23 11.62 6.73
CA ILE A 34 10.75 10.74 5.67
C ILE A 34 10.32 11.62 4.48
N VAL A 35 10.93 11.40 3.32
CA VAL A 35 10.53 12.03 2.06
C VAL A 35 9.46 11.21 1.36
N GLY A 36 9.57 9.89 1.42
CA GLY A 36 8.63 8.97 0.79
C GLY A 36 9.02 7.51 0.99
N VAL A 37 8.22 6.63 0.43
CA VAL A 37 8.42 5.17 0.43
C VAL A 37 8.39 4.64 -0.99
N ILE A 38 9.14 3.58 -1.24
CA ILE A 38 9.06 2.78 -2.46
C ILE A 38 8.43 1.45 -2.05
N ASP A 39 7.16 1.24 -2.40
CA ASP A 39 6.38 0.04 -2.09
C ASP A 39 6.33 -0.87 -3.32
N GLY A 40 7.14 -1.92 -3.31
CA GLY A 40 7.22 -2.88 -4.40
C GLY A 40 7.89 -2.30 -5.65
N PHE A 41 7.33 -2.64 -6.81
CA PHE A 41 7.94 -2.40 -8.11
C PHE A 41 7.03 -1.57 -9.01
N VAL A 42 7.60 -0.99 -10.05
CA VAL A 42 6.83 -0.26 -11.06
C VAL A 42 5.84 -1.17 -11.80
N PRO A 43 4.66 -0.66 -12.22
CA PRO A 43 3.72 -1.46 -13.01
C PRO A 43 4.34 -1.95 -14.32
N ASN A 44 4.15 -3.23 -14.64
CA ASN A 44 4.65 -3.83 -15.88
C ASN A 44 3.77 -3.55 -17.11
N GLY A 45 2.53 -3.10 -16.91
CA GLY A 45 1.56 -2.88 -17.98
C GLY A 45 0.15 -2.59 -17.44
N VAL A 46 -0.82 -2.59 -18.35
CA VAL A 46 -2.25 -2.44 -18.03
C VAL A 46 -2.94 -3.80 -18.11
N GLU A 47 -3.84 -4.09 -17.17
CA GLU A 47 -4.62 -5.33 -17.16
C GLU A 47 -5.48 -5.48 -18.44
N SER A 48 -5.49 -6.68 -19.00
CA SER A 48 -6.41 -7.14 -20.06
C SER A 48 -7.80 -7.49 -19.51
N GLU A 49 -8.77 -7.70 -20.39
CA GLU A 49 -10.13 -8.11 -19.99
C GLU A 49 -10.15 -9.43 -19.21
N GLU A 50 -9.29 -10.38 -19.58
CA GLU A 50 -9.16 -11.68 -18.91
C GLU A 50 -8.57 -11.52 -17.49
N GLU A 51 -7.53 -10.70 -17.32
CA GLU A 51 -6.92 -10.42 -16.01
C GLU A 51 -7.89 -9.70 -15.07
N ILE A 52 -8.70 -8.77 -15.61
CA ILE A 52 -9.76 -8.10 -14.86
C ILE A 52 -10.82 -9.09 -14.39
N ALA A 53 -11.23 -10.02 -15.26
CA ALA A 53 -12.20 -11.06 -14.91
C ALA A 53 -11.66 -11.97 -13.79
N TRP A 54 -10.41 -12.41 -13.92
CA TRP A 54 -9.73 -13.23 -12.91
C TRP A 54 -9.64 -12.52 -11.56
N ARG A 55 -9.20 -11.25 -11.52
CA ARG A 55 -9.09 -10.49 -10.26
C ARG A 55 -10.44 -10.35 -9.57
N LYS A 56 -11.51 -10.12 -10.33
CA LYS A 56 -12.87 -10.02 -9.77
C LYS A 56 -13.34 -11.35 -9.17
N ASP A 57 -13.13 -12.45 -9.89
CA ASP A 57 -13.47 -13.80 -9.42
C ASP A 57 -12.71 -14.16 -8.14
N TYR A 58 -11.40 -13.92 -8.12
CA TYR A 58 -10.55 -14.13 -6.95
C TYR A 58 -11.05 -13.35 -5.72
N LEU A 59 -11.40 -12.07 -5.90
CA LEU A 59 -11.91 -11.22 -4.82
C LEU A 59 -13.27 -11.68 -4.26
N LEU A 60 -14.14 -12.26 -5.11
CA LEU A 60 -15.46 -12.75 -4.73
C LEU A 60 -15.40 -14.14 -4.08
N HIS A 61 -14.65 -15.07 -4.67
CA HIS A 61 -14.76 -16.50 -4.36
C HIS A 61 -13.59 -17.06 -3.55
N VAL A 62 -12.40 -16.45 -3.62
CA VAL A 62 -11.22 -16.95 -2.90
C VAL A 62 -11.00 -16.20 -1.59
N VAL A 63 -10.87 -14.87 -1.65
CA VAL A 63 -10.66 -14.05 -0.44
C VAL A 63 -11.96 -13.55 0.18
N GLY A 64 -13.08 -13.55 -0.56
CA GLY A 64 -14.41 -13.24 -0.04
C GLY A 64 -14.63 -11.80 0.42
N TYR A 65 -13.86 -10.84 -0.11
CA TYR A 65 -13.92 -9.43 0.28
C TYR A 65 -14.90 -8.60 -0.54
N ARG A 66 -15.47 -9.19 -1.59
CA ARG A 66 -16.53 -8.57 -2.38
C ARG A 66 -17.75 -9.49 -2.36
N LYS A 67 -18.94 -8.90 -2.37
CA LYS A 67 -20.23 -9.58 -2.56
C LYS A 67 -20.79 -9.23 -3.94
#